data_AF-A0A8T5QVQ7-F1
#
_entry.id   AF-A0A8T5QVQ7-F1
#
_cell.length_a   1.000
_cell.length_b   1.000
_cell.length_c   1.000
_cell.angle_alpha   90.00
_cell.angle_beta   90.00
_cell.angle_gamma   90.00
#
_symmetry.space_group_name_H-M   'P 1'
#
loop_
_entity.id
_entity.type
_entity.pdbx_description
1 polymer ?
#
loop_
_entity_poly.entity_id
_entity_poly.type
_entity_poly.pdbx_seq_one_letter_code
_entity_poly.pdbx_strand_id
1 'polypeptide(L)'
;MKKILMLLIILLVGCAYKPELNIPYENNVEIKVMFDEDLIKVIQILNDSKELKCAFYDIDEELLKILRDKKAELIIEKENYNNYGIKDKNKYSMHNKFCIIDEKAIITGSMNPTDNGFYKNDNNMIYVESKSLAKNYLDEFNEMKSGNYGLGKRVKNPVFKINNETWENYFCPDDDCKGKILDKLNMAKKSIYFMAFSFTDKEIAEILVKKGKTLDVQGVLERKRINMNYNQYDYLKNHIKVYPDNNPNTMHHKVFIIDEEIVIMGSMNPTESGNQRNDENILIIQNKEIAHEFHQEFERIPK
;
A
#
# COMPACT_ATOMS: atom_id res chain seq x y z
N MET A 1 72.15 -5.72 -1.35
CA MET A 1 71.36 -4.86 -2.26
C MET A 1 70.00 -5.51 -2.53
N LYS A 2 68.93 -5.05 -1.88
CA LYS A 2 67.55 -5.39 -2.24
C LYS A 2 66.80 -4.07 -2.36
N LYS A 3 66.44 -3.68 -3.60
CA LYS A 3 65.66 -2.47 -3.90
C LYS A 3 64.20 -2.76 -3.55
N ILE A 4 63.65 -1.96 -2.65
CA ILE A 4 62.21 -1.91 -2.34
C ILE A 4 61.54 -1.11 -3.45
N LEU A 5 60.61 -1.73 -4.17
CA LEU A 5 59.78 -1.09 -5.19
C LEU A 5 58.54 -0.50 -4.49
N MET A 6 58.49 0.83 -4.36
CA MET A 6 57.36 1.54 -3.78
C MET A 6 56.33 1.79 -4.90
N LEU A 7 55.20 1.08 -4.87
CA LEU A 7 54.10 1.26 -5.80
C LEU A 7 53.27 2.48 -5.34
N LEU A 8 53.34 3.58 -6.10
CA LEU A 8 52.46 4.75 -5.90
C LEU A 8 51.07 4.41 -6.44
N ILE A 9 50.09 4.23 -5.56
CA ILE A 9 48.68 4.14 -5.92
C ILE A 9 48.16 5.56 -6.11
N ILE A 10 47.93 5.95 -7.37
CA ILE A 10 47.26 7.21 -7.72
C ILE A 10 45.76 6.99 -7.49
N LEU A 11 45.22 7.58 -6.41
CA LEU A 11 43.78 7.71 -6.17
C LEU A 11 43.21 8.75 -7.14
N LEU A 12 42.71 8.29 -8.28
CA LEU A 12 41.83 9.08 -9.14
C LEU A 12 40.48 9.22 -8.43
N VAL A 13 40.27 10.35 -7.74
CA VAL A 13 38.94 10.77 -7.29
C VAL A 13 38.17 11.23 -8.52
N GLY A 14 37.53 10.28 -9.21
CA GLY A 14 36.51 10.59 -10.19
C GLY A 14 35.28 11.11 -9.45
N CYS A 15 34.99 12.42 -9.57
CA CYS A 15 33.65 12.93 -9.28
C CYS A 15 32.67 12.22 -10.21
N ALA A 16 31.99 11.19 -9.69
CA ALA A 16 30.91 10.54 -10.41
C ALA A 16 29.80 11.58 -10.59
N TYR A 17 29.59 12.02 -11.83
CA TYR A 17 28.40 12.74 -12.26
C TYR A 17 27.20 11.86 -11.90
N LYS A 18 26.47 12.20 -10.82
CA LYS A 18 25.15 11.63 -10.57
C LYS A 18 24.21 12.36 -11.54
N PRO A 19 23.66 11.70 -12.57
CA PRO A 19 22.61 12.34 -13.35
C PRO A 19 21.49 12.72 -12.38
N GLU A 20 21.01 13.96 -12.48
CA GLU A 20 19.79 14.37 -11.78
C GLU A 20 18.71 13.35 -12.14
N LEU A 21 18.26 12.57 -11.16
CA LEU A 21 17.10 11.71 -11.34
C LEU A 21 15.95 12.67 -11.66
N ASN A 22 15.46 12.62 -12.89
CA ASN A 22 14.30 13.39 -13.29
C ASN A 22 13.07 12.76 -12.60
N ILE A 23 12.74 13.26 -11.42
CA ILE A 23 11.59 12.81 -10.64
C ILE A 23 10.33 13.20 -11.43
N PRO A 24 9.47 12.25 -11.82
CA PRO A 24 8.22 12.59 -12.52
C PRO A 24 7.41 13.59 -11.71
N TYR A 25 6.88 14.61 -12.39
CA TYR A 25 6.16 15.71 -11.77
C TYR A 25 4.84 15.95 -12.51
N GLU A 26 3.74 15.89 -11.77
CA GLU A 26 2.38 16.08 -12.27
C GLU A 26 1.65 17.11 -11.40
N ASN A 27 0.94 18.04 -12.04
CA ASN A 27 0.19 19.12 -11.40
C ASN A 27 -1.27 19.09 -11.80
N ASN A 28 -2.12 19.69 -10.96
CA ASN A 28 -3.58 19.65 -11.12
C ASN A 28 -4.11 18.22 -11.18
N VAL A 29 -3.45 17.31 -10.46
CA VAL A 29 -3.86 15.91 -10.34
C VAL A 29 -5.07 15.85 -9.42
N GLU A 30 -6.14 15.24 -9.91
CA GLU A 30 -7.32 14.95 -9.11
C GLU A 30 -7.04 13.76 -8.18
N ILE A 31 -7.35 13.94 -6.89
CA ILE A 31 -7.16 12.94 -5.84
C ILE A 31 -8.46 12.84 -5.07
N LYS A 32 -8.93 11.61 -4.82
CA LYS A 32 -10.11 11.36 -3.98
C LYS A 32 -9.78 10.25 -2.99
N VAL A 33 -9.76 10.58 -1.70
CA VAL A 33 -9.73 9.59 -0.63
C VAL A 33 -11.17 9.22 -0.30
N MET A 34 -11.44 7.93 -0.10
CA MET A 34 -12.78 7.40 0.13
C MET A 34 -12.75 6.43 1.31
N PHE A 35 -13.73 6.61 2.20
CA PHE A 35 -14.02 5.79 3.38
C PHE A 35 -15.53 5.51 3.42
N ASP A 36 -15.96 4.47 4.13
CA ASP A 36 -17.38 4.16 4.39
C ASP A 36 -18.32 4.33 3.16
N GLU A 37 -19.35 5.16 3.28
CA GLU A 37 -20.39 5.39 2.26
C GLU A 37 -19.80 5.93 0.95
N ASP A 38 -18.66 6.63 1.00
CA ASP A 38 -17.99 7.14 -0.19
C ASP A 38 -17.37 6.03 -1.04
N LEU A 39 -17.17 4.82 -0.50
CA LEU A 39 -16.66 3.68 -1.26
C LEU A 39 -17.60 3.27 -2.39
N ILE A 40 -18.89 3.61 -2.32
CA ILE A 40 -19.82 3.36 -3.44
C ILE A 40 -19.44 4.14 -4.71
N LYS A 41 -18.74 5.27 -4.57
CA LYS A 41 -18.25 6.07 -5.69
C LYS A 41 -17.27 5.30 -6.56
N VAL A 42 -16.59 4.28 -6.04
CA VAL A 42 -15.73 3.38 -6.82
C VAL A 42 -16.51 2.71 -7.95
N ILE A 43 -17.73 2.26 -7.69
CA ILE A 43 -18.59 1.64 -8.71
C ILE A 43 -18.85 2.62 -9.85
N GLN A 44 -19.19 3.87 -9.51
CA GLN A 44 -19.42 4.91 -10.51
C GLN A 44 -18.16 5.24 -11.32
N ILE A 45 -17.01 5.43 -10.65
CA ILE A 45 -15.73 5.71 -11.31
C ILE A 45 -15.39 4.61 -12.32
N LEU A 46 -15.52 3.35 -11.91
CA LEU A 46 -15.27 2.21 -12.79
C LEU A 46 -16.31 2.17 -13.92
N ASN A 47 -17.59 2.40 -13.63
CA ASN A 47 -18.66 2.41 -14.64
C ASN A 47 -18.52 3.53 -15.69
N ASP A 48 -17.96 4.69 -15.34
CA ASP A 48 -17.81 5.83 -16.24
C ASP A 48 -16.53 5.76 -17.11
N SER A 49 -15.59 4.88 -16.75
CA SER A 49 -14.33 4.67 -17.48
C SER A 49 -14.50 3.99 -18.84
N LYS A 50 -13.49 4.11 -19.72
CA LYS A 50 -13.48 3.43 -21.03
C LYS A 50 -12.72 2.12 -20.98
N GLU A 51 -11.55 2.11 -20.35
CA GLU A 51 -10.66 0.96 -20.27
C GLU A 51 -10.26 0.71 -18.83
N LEU A 52 -10.29 -0.57 -18.45
CA LEU A 52 -9.98 -1.02 -17.10
C LEU A 52 -9.02 -2.20 -17.15
N LYS A 53 -7.97 -2.12 -16.33
CA LYS A 53 -7.07 -3.24 -16.01
C LYS A 53 -7.01 -3.37 -14.49
N CYS A 54 -7.55 -4.44 -13.93
CA CYS A 54 -7.78 -4.59 -12.50
C CYS A 54 -7.13 -5.85 -11.93
N ALA A 55 -6.62 -5.77 -10.70
CA ALA A 55 -6.15 -6.91 -9.93
C ALA A 55 -6.85 -6.90 -8.56
N PHE A 56 -7.62 -7.95 -8.27
CA PHE A 56 -8.39 -8.06 -7.03
C PHE A 56 -8.19 -9.41 -6.36
N TYR A 57 -7.91 -9.36 -5.06
CA TYR A 57 -7.94 -10.56 -4.22
C TYR A 57 -9.33 -11.18 -4.15
N ASP A 58 -10.38 -10.38 -4.01
CA ASP A 58 -11.76 -10.87 -3.91
C ASP A 58 -12.71 -9.85 -4.54
N ILE A 59 -13.79 -10.32 -5.16
CA ILE A 59 -14.75 -9.50 -5.90
C ILE A 59 -16.14 -10.15 -5.87
N ASP A 60 -17.19 -9.34 -5.72
CA ASP A 60 -18.57 -9.82 -5.85
C ASP A 60 -19.07 -9.87 -7.31
N GLU A 61 -20.25 -10.45 -7.51
CA GLU A 61 -20.86 -10.57 -8.83
C GLU A 61 -21.32 -9.22 -9.41
N GLU A 62 -21.63 -8.23 -8.58
CA GLU A 62 -22.08 -6.91 -9.03
C GLU A 62 -20.95 -6.19 -9.77
N LEU A 63 -19.79 -6.02 -9.12
CA LEU A 63 -18.65 -5.39 -9.78
C LEU A 63 -18.12 -6.25 -10.93
N LEU A 64 -18.12 -7.58 -10.77
CA LEU A 64 -17.70 -8.48 -11.85
C LEU A 64 -18.54 -8.30 -13.11
N LYS A 65 -19.86 -8.05 -12.98
CA LYS A 65 -20.72 -7.75 -14.13
C LYS A 65 -20.28 -6.47 -14.84
N ILE A 66 -19.99 -5.40 -14.09
CA ILE A 66 -19.50 -4.13 -14.67
C ILE A 66 -18.19 -4.36 -15.42
N LEU A 67 -17.25 -5.10 -14.83
CA LEU A 67 -15.98 -5.43 -15.46
C LEU A 67 -16.16 -6.29 -16.73
N ARG A 68 -17.12 -7.22 -16.73
CA ARG A 68 -17.50 -8.03 -17.90
C ARG A 68 -18.07 -7.17 -19.02
N ASP A 69 -19.04 -6.31 -18.71
CA ASP A 69 -19.70 -5.44 -19.69
C ASP A 69 -18.70 -4.49 -20.36
N LYS A 70 -17.69 -4.05 -19.59
CA LYS A 70 -16.57 -3.22 -20.08
C LYS A 70 -15.45 -4.00 -20.76
N LYS A 71 -15.50 -5.33 -20.75
CA LYS A 71 -14.40 -6.20 -21.21
C LYS A 71 -13.06 -5.83 -20.54
N ALA A 72 -13.12 -5.48 -19.27
CA ALA A 72 -11.95 -5.14 -18.47
C ALA A 72 -10.98 -6.32 -18.42
N GLU A 73 -9.68 -6.03 -18.45
CA GLU A 73 -8.68 -7.03 -18.13
C GLU A 73 -8.63 -7.19 -16.62
N LEU A 74 -8.83 -8.42 -16.14
CA LEU A 74 -8.98 -8.68 -14.72
C LEU A 74 -8.06 -9.83 -14.31
N ILE A 75 -7.29 -9.66 -13.24
CA ILE A 75 -6.56 -10.73 -12.54
C ILE A 75 -7.24 -10.95 -11.19
N ILE A 76 -7.60 -12.20 -10.87
CA ILE A 76 -8.25 -12.57 -9.61
C ILE A 76 -7.43 -13.64 -8.88
N GLU A 77 -7.32 -13.52 -7.56
CA GLU A 77 -6.71 -14.53 -6.69
C GLU A 77 -7.31 -15.92 -6.98
N LYS A 78 -6.44 -16.93 -7.08
CA LYS A 78 -6.83 -18.27 -7.52
C LYS A 78 -7.97 -18.90 -6.72
N GLU A 79 -8.07 -18.60 -5.42
CA GLU A 79 -9.09 -19.15 -4.52
C GLU A 79 -10.45 -18.46 -4.70
N ASN A 80 -10.47 -17.23 -5.23
CA ASN A 80 -11.68 -16.42 -5.43
C ASN A 80 -12.06 -16.28 -6.92
N TYR A 81 -11.40 -17.05 -7.80
CA TYR A 81 -11.63 -16.99 -9.25
C TYR A 81 -13.02 -17.52 -9.63
N ASN A 82 -13.80 -16.70 -10.35
CA ASN A 82 -15.20 -16.96 -10.70
C ASN A 82 -15.45 -17.05 -12.22
N ASN A 83 -14.51 -17.66 -12.97
CA ASN A 83 -14.61 -17.92 -14.42
C ASN A 83 -14.62 -16.66 -15.32
N TYR A 84 -14.21 -15.51 -14.81
CA TYR A 84 -13.93 -14.32 -15.63
C TYR A 84 -12.57 -13.71 -15.32
N GLY A 85 -11.88 -13.23 -16.35
CA GLY A 85 -10.51 -12.74 -16.26
C GLY A 85 -9.47 -13.86 -16.19
N ILE A 86 -8.30 -13.49 -15.68
CA ILE A 86 -7.10 -14.30 -15.53
C ILE A 86 -7.07 -14.81 -14.10
N LYS A 87 -7.05 -16.13 -13.95
CA LYS A 87 -6.78 -16.78 -12.67
C LYS A 87 -5.31 -16.59 -12.30
N ASP A 88 -5.06 -15.97 -11.15
CA ASP A 88 -3.74 -15.85 -10.55
C ASP A 88 -3.00 -17.21 -10.48
N LYS A 89 -1.68 -17.18 -10.55
CA LYS A 89 -0.80 -18.35 -10.42
C LYS A 89 0.23 -18.20 -9.30
N ASN A 90 0.15 -17.17 -8.46
CA ASN A 90 1.02 -17.02 -7.31
C ASN A 90 0.89 -18.27 -6.41
N LYS A 91 2.05 -18.80 -6.00
CA LYS A 91 2.14 -19.88 -5.01
C LYS A 91 1.54 -19.47 -3.65
N TYR A 92 1.64 -18.19 -3.31
CA TYR A 92 1.13 -17.57 -2.09
C TYR A 92 -0.19 -16.86 -2.35
N SER A 93 -0.25 -15.53 -2.38
CA SER A 93 -1.46 -14.78 -2.69
C SER A 93 -1.16 -13.51 -3.49
N MET A 94 -1.91 -13.29 -4.57
CA MET A 94 -2.10 -12.01 -5.23
C MET A 94 -3.10 -11.21 -4.39
N HIS A 95 -2.57 -10.41 -3.47
CA HIS A 95 -3.37 -9.70 -2.49
C HIS A 95 -3.53 -8.21 -2.87
N ASN A 96 -3.37 -7.86 -4.14
CA ASN A 96 -3.67 -6.53 -4.65
C ASN A 96 -5.18 -6.23 -4.69
N LYS A 97 -5.52 -4.94 -4.62
CA LYS A 97 -6.88 -4.41 -4.83
C LYS A 97 -6.81 -3.09 -5.58
N PHE A 98 -6.53 -3.15 -6.88
CA PHE A 98 -6.42 -1.94 -7.70
C PHE A 98 -7.07 -2.08 -9.08
N CYS A 99 -7.42 -0.94 -9.67
CA CYS A 99 -7.68 -0.81 -11.10
C CYS A 99 -6.87 0.35 -11.68
N ILE A 100 -6.31 0.12 -12.87
CA ILE A 100 -5.79 1.16 -13.75
C ILE A 100 -6.95 1.58 -14.67
N ILE A 101 -7.20 2.88 -14.73
CA ILE A 101 -8.34 3.49 -15.42
C ILE A 101 -7.82 4.34 -16.57
N ASP A 102 -8.22 4.00 -17.79
CA ASP A 102 -7.88 4.72 -19.03
C ASP A 102 -6.37 5.02 -19.20
N GLU A 103 -5.51 4.17 -18.62
CA GLU A 103 -4.05 4.33 -18.52
C GLU A 103 -3.56 5.68 -17.96
N LYS A 104 -4.44 6.42 -17.26
CA LYS A 104 -4.16 7.77 -16.75
C LYS A 104 -4.43 7.94 -15.27
N ALA A 105 -5.16 7.01 -14.67
CA ALA A 105 -5.52 7.05 -13.27
C ALA A 105 -5.42 5.66 -12.64
N ILE A 106 -5.34 5.64 -11.32
CA ILE A 106 -5.48 4.41 -10.53
C ILE A 106 -6.57 4.60 -9.50
N ILE A 107 -7.11 3.47 -9.07
CA ILE A 107 -7.78 3.33 -7.80
C ILE A 107 -7.18 2.16 -7.05
N THR A 108 -6.83 2.34 -5.78
CA THR A 108 -6.22 1.29 -4.93
C THR A 108 -6.57 1.52 -3.47
N GLY A 109 -6.37 0.52 -2.62
CA GLY A 109 -6.54 0.66 -1.18
C GLY A 109 -6.64 -0.68 -0.48
N SER A 110 -7.33 -0.68 0.66
CA SER A 110 -7.48 -1.88 1.47
C SER A 110 -8.68 -2.74 1.08
N MET A 111 -9.65 -2.18 0.37
CA MET A 111 -10.96 -2.78 0.14
C MET A 111 -10.92 -3.90 -0.91
N ASN A 112 -11.44 -5.08 -0.56
CA ASN A 112 -11.90 -6.03 -1.56
C ASN A 112 -13.29 -5.56 -2.06
N PRO A 113 -13.50 -5.35 -3.37
CA PRO A 113 -14.79 -4.92 -3.91
C PRO A 113 -15.87 -6.01 -3.80
N THR A 114 -16.43 -6.11 -2.61
CA THR A 114 -17.48 -7.05 -2.21
C THR A 114 -18.59 -6.27 -1.51
N ASP A 115 -19.81 -6.82 -1.42
CA ASP A 115 -20.89 -6.25 -0.61
C ASP A 115 -20.43 -5.84 0.80
N ASN A 116 -19.65 -6.69 1.48
CA ASN A 116 -19.13 -6.34 2.81
C ASN A 116 -18.08 -5.22 2.72
N GLY A 117 -17.23 -5.22 1.69
CA GLY A 117 -16.26 -4.17 1.44
C GLY A 117 -16.89 -2.79 1.24
N PHE A 118 -17.95 -2.70 0.44
CA PHE A 118 -18.62 -1.44 0.13
C PHE A 118 -19.52 -0.93 1.27
N TYR A 119 -20.18 -1.81 2.01
CA TYR A 119 -21.31 -1.39 2.86
C TYR A 119 -21.14 -1.69 4.35
N LYS A 120 -20.11 -2.46 4.76
CA LYS A 120 -20.06 -3.02 6.12
C LYS A 120 -18.72 -2.94 6.81
N ASN A 121 -17.64 -3.07 6.06
CA ASN A 121 -16.28 -3.08 6.57
C ASN A 121 -15.71 -1.65 6.56
N ASP A 122 -14.94 -1.27 7.58
CA ASP A 122 -14.14 -0.05 7.52
C ASP A 122 -12.97 -0.30 6.55
N ASN A 123 -12.95 0.41 5.44
CA ASN A 123 -11.91 0.35 4.43
C ASN A 123 -11.52 1.74 3.96
N ASN A 124 -10.43 1.80 3.22
CA ASN A 124 -10.02 2.97 2.46
C ASN A 124 -9.82 2.61 0.99
N MET A 125 -10.09 3.57 0.12
CA MET A 125 -9.66 3.58 -1.27
C MET A 125 -9.17 4.99 -1.63
N ILE A 126 -8.24 5.08 -2.57
CA ILE A 126 -7.77 6.33 -3.14
C ILE A 126 -7.82 6.27 -4.66
N TYR A 127 -8.44 7.27 -5.29
CA TYR A 127 -8.35 7.54 -6.72
C TYR A 127 -7.30 8.61 -6.97
N VAL A 128 -6.44 8.43 -7.97
CA VAL A 128 -5.39 9.38 -8.34
C VAL A 128 -5.28 9.46 -9.86
N GLU A 129 -5.53 10.62 -10.47
CA GLU A 129 -5.33 10.86 -11.90
C GLU A 129 -3.87 11.19 -12.23
N SER A 130 -2.97 10.23 -12.01
CA SER A 130 -1.54 10.34 -12.33
C SER A 130 -1.12 9.28 -13.35
N LYS A 131 -0.55 9.73 -14.47
CA LYS A 131 -0.02 8.84 -15.52
C LYS A 131 1.23 8.11 -15.06
N SER A 132 2.09 8.77 -14.27
CA SER A 132 3.30 8.14 -13.75
C SER A 132 2.97 7.01 -12.78
N LEU A 133 1.98 7.23 -11.91
CA LEU A 133 1.50 6.20 -10.99
C LEU A 133 0.76 5.09 -11.74
N ALA A 134 -0.14 5.42 -12.67
CA ALA A 134 -0.82 4.45 -13.52
C ALA A 134 0.18 3.58 -14.29
N LYS A 135 1.30 4.16 -14.74
CA LYS A 135 2.37 3.42 -15.41
C LYS A 135 3.07 2.42 -14.50
N ASN A 136 3.30 2.74 -13.22
CA ASN A 136 3.88 1.80 -12.26
C ASN A 136 2.94 0.61 -12.02
N TYR A 137 1.65 0.86 -11.78
CA TYR A 137 0.65 -0.21 -11.63
C TYR A 137 0.46 -1.03 -12.91
N LEU A 138 0.56 -0.41 -14.09
CA LEU A 138 0.50 -1.11 -15.37
C LEU A 138 1.70 -2.04 -15.59
N ASP A 139 2.90 -1.63 -15.17
CA ASP A 139 4.08 -2.50 -15.23
C ASP A 139 3.86 -3.73 -14.35
N GLU A 140 3.44 -3.54 -13.09
CA GLU A 140 3.12 -4.62 -12.17
C GLU A 140 2.01 -5.55 -12.71
N PHE A 141 0.92 -4.98 -13.21
CA PHE A 141 -0.18 -5.75 -13.81
C PHE A 141 0.30 -6.63 -14.97
N ASN A 142 1.18 -6.11 -15.83
CA ASN A 142 1.72 -6.86 -16.96
C ASN A 142 2.67 -7.97 -16.51
N GLU A 143 3.41 -7.78 -15.43
CA GLU A 143 4.24 -8.82 -14.83
C GLU A 143 3.38 -9.97 -14.31
N MET A 144 2.35 -9.67 -13.50
CA MET A 144 1.38 -10.67 -13.02
C MET A 144 0.64 -11.37 -14.17
N LYS A 145 0.20 -10.62 -15.19
CA LYS A 145 -0.46 -11.17 -16.39
C LYS A 145 0.44 -12.14 -17.14
N SER A 146 1.74 -11.89 -17.18
CA SER A 146 2.74 -12.80 -17.79
C SER A 146 3.03 -14.04 -16.94
N GLY A 147 2.49 -14.11 -15.72
CA GLY A 147 2.67 -15.22 -14.78
C GLY A 147 3.84 -15.05 -13.82
N ASN A 148 4.46 -13.86 -13.77
CA ASN A 148 5.52 -13.56 -12.82
C ASN A 148 4.89 -12.97 -11.55
N TYR A 149 5.00 -13.70 -10.45
CA TYR A 149 4.48 -13.34 -9.13
C TYR A 149 5.61 -13.50 -8.11
N GLY A 150 5.78 -12.55 -7.20
CA GLY A 150 6.77 -12.63 -6.13
C GLY A 150 8.26 -12.58 -6.52
N LEU A 151 8.59 -12.42 -7.80
CA LEU A 151 9.95 -12.39 -8.37
C LEU A 151 10.00 -11.44 -9.60
N GLY A 152 9.28 -10.33 -9.51
CA GLY A 152 9.16 -9.33 -10.56
C GLY A 152 10.35 -8.36 -10.58
N LYS A 153 10.12 -7.21 -11.21
CA LYS A 153 11.09 -6.11 -11.25
C LYS A 153 10.66 -5.04 -10.27
N ARG A 154 11.66 -4.49 -9.60
CA ARG A 154 11.50 -3.27 -8.81
C ARG A 154 10.91 -2.13 -9.63
N VAL A 155 10.09 -1.31 -8.97
CA VAL A 155 9.51 -0.11 -9.58
C VAL A 155 10.64 0.81 -10.08
N LYS A 156 10.58 1.19 -11.35
CA LYS A 156 11.60 2.02 -12.00
C LYS A 156 11.62 3.45 -11.48
N ASN A 157 10.43 4.03 -11.30
CA ASN A 157 10.24 5.40 -10.81
C ASN A 157 9.39 5.36 -9.54
N PRO A 158 9.97 4.94 -8.40
CA PRO A 158 9.20 4.74 -7.19
C PRO A 158 8.86 6.06 -6.51
N VAL A 159 9.55 7.15 -6.81
CA VAL A 159 9.32 8.48 -6.23
C VAL A 159 8.86 9.44 -7.33
N PHE A 160 7.81 10.18 -7.06
CA PHE A 160 7.25 11.19 -7.96
C PHE A 160 6.63 12.35 -7.16
N LYS A 161 6.34 13.44 -7.87
CA LYS A 161 5.73 14.65 -7.32
C LYS A 161 4.33 14.84 -7.89
N ILE A 162 3.34 14.92 -7.01
CA ILE A 162 1.94 15.15 -7.36
C ILE A 162 1.49 16.41 -6.63
N ASN A 163 1.10 17.44 -7.37
CA ASN A 163 0.72 18.74 -6.81
C ASN A 163 1.77 19.29 -5.83
N ASN A 164 3.06 19.22 -6.19
CA ASN A 164 4.25 19.55 -5.37
C ASN A 164 4.54 18.63 -4.17
N GLU A 165 3.64 17.73 -3.82
CA GLU A 165 3.80 16.80 -2.72
C GLU A 165 4.57 15.54 -3.13
N THR A 166 5.32 14.95 -2.20
CA THR A 166 6.13 13.75 -2.47
C THR A 166 5.29 12.50 -2.32
N TRP A 167 5.31 11.65 -3.34
CA TRP A 167 4.65 10.37 -3.33
C TRP A 167 5.64 9.27 -3.65
N GLU A 168 5.43 8.10 -3.04
CA GLU A 168 6.18 6.90 -3.33
C GLU A 168 5.23 5.71 -3.56
N ASN A 169 5.59 4.82 -4.47
CA ASN A 169 4.84 3.58 -4.77
C ASN A 169 5.81 2.40 -4.89
N TYR A 170 5.43 1.30 -4.24
CA TYR A 170 6.22 0.07 -4.16
C TYR A 170 5.31 -1.16 -4.26
N PHE A 171 5.82 -2.22 -4.88
CA PHE A 171 5.20 -3.53 -4.95
C PHE A 171 6.05 -4.56 -4.20
N CYS A 172 5.38 -5.35 -3.37
CA CYS A 172 6.01 -6.41 -2.60
C CYS A 172 5.79 -7.76 -3.28
N PRO A 173 6.78 -8.67 -3.20
CA PRO A 173 7.97 -8.62 -2.35
C PRO A 173 9.20 -7.89 -2.92
N ASP A 174 9.16 -7.46 -4.19
CA ASP A 174 10.37 -7.03 -4.92
C ASP A 174 11.02 -5.75 -4.39
N ASP A 175 10.22 -4.82 -3.84
CA ASP A 175 10.67 -3.48 -3.43
C ASP A 175 11.00 -3.32 -1.94
N ASP A 176 10.93 -4.39 -1.13
CA ASP A 176 11.14 -4.34 0.32
C ASP A 176 10.23 -3.31 1.02
N CYS A 177 8.91 -3.45 0.87
CA CYS A 177 7.94 -2.49 1.42
C CYS A 177 8.04 -2.37 2.94
N LYS A 178 8.38 -3.44 3.65
CA LYS A 178 8.68 -3.41 5.08
C LYS A 178 9.82 -2.43 5.38
N GLY A 179 10.93 -2.51 4.65
CA GLY A 179 12.03 -1.55 4.76
C GLY A 179 11.55 -0.12 4.56
N LYS A 180 10.70 0.13 3.56
CA LYS A 180 10.10 1.45 3.30
C LYS A 180 9.21 1.95 4.45
N ILE A 181 8.38 1.08 5.02
CA ILE A 181 7.57 1.40 6.19
C ILE A 181 8.47 1.75 7.38
N LEU A 182 9.48 0.93 7.67
CA LEU A 182 10.41 1.16 8.77
C LEU A 182 11.19 2.47 8.62
N ASP A 183 11.61 2.82 7.40
CA ASP A 183 12.29 4.10 7.11
C ASP A 183 11.41 5.28 7.52
N LYS A 184 10.13 5.29 7.10
CA LYS A 184 9.20 6.37 7.43
C LYS A 184 8.85 6.42 8.92
N LEU A 185 8.60 5.27 9.55
CA LEU A 185 8.35 5.21 10.99
C LEU A 185 9.56 5.72 11.80
N ASN A 186 10.79 5.42 11.36
CA ASN A 186 12.00 5.95 11.99
C ASN A 186 12.13 7.47 11.87
N MET A 187 11.58 8.08 10.81
CA MET A 187 11.61 9.54 10.60
C MET A 187 10.60 10.31 11.46
N ALA A 188 9.60 9.65 12.07
CA ALA A 188 8.56 10.27 12.88
C ALA A 188 9.13 11.12 14.03
N LYS A 189 8.53 12.30 14.27
CA LYS A 189 8.97 13.31 15.26
C LYS A 189 7.90 13.76 16.24
N LYS A 190 6.63 13.53 15.97
CA LYS A 190 5.49 14.03 16.76
C LYS A 190 4.52 12.91 17.13
N SER A 191 4.03 12.17 16.13
CA SER A 191 2.95 11.20 16.32
C SER A 191 3.00 10.06 15.32
N ILE A 192 2.48 8.90 15.71
CA ILE A 192 2.21 7.79 14.82
C ILE A 192 0.85 7.19 15.17
N TYR A 193 -0.09 7.23 14.24
CA TYR A 193 -1.38 6.54 14.35
C TYR A 193 -1.42 5.38 13.36
N PHE A 194 -1.99 4.24 13.72
CA PHE A 194 -2.07 3.10 12.81
C PHE A 194 -3.37 2.32 12.93
N MET A 195 -3.81 1.75 11.82
CA MET A 195 -4.97 0.88 11.72
C MET A 195 -4.56 -0.36 10.94
N ALA A 196 -4.69 -1.55 11.53
CA ALA A 196 -4.22 -2.78 10.90
C ALA A 196 -5.17 -3.97 11.08
N PHE A 197 -5.60 -4.54 9.95
CA PHE A 197 -6.37 -5.77 9.91
C PHE A 197 -5.59 -6.97 10.46
N SER A 198 -4.37 -7.23 9.98
CA SER A 198 -3.52 -8.28 10.53
C SER A 198 -2.15 -7.73 10.86
N PHE A 199 -1.68 -7.96 12.08
CA PHE A 199 -0.40 -7.43 12.55
C PHE A 199 0.41 -8.51 13.27
N THR A 200 1.39 -9.07 12.57
CA THR A 200 2.31 -10.10 13.09
C THR A 200 3.79 -9.73 12.94
N ASP A 201 4.12 -8.60 12.31
CA ASP A 201 5.51 -8.17 12.12
C ASP A 201 6.12 -7.60 13.40
N LYS A 202 7.15 -8.28 13.92
CA LYS A 202 7.82 -7.89 15.17
C LYS A 202 8.63 -6.60 15.04
N GLU A 203 9.32 -6.40 13.93
CA GLU A 203 10.21 -5.23 13.77
C GLU A 203 9.39 -3.94 13.65
N ILE A 204 8.25 -3.99 12.94
CA ILE A 204 7.31 -2.86 12.89
C ILE A 204 6.75 -2.60 14.30
N ALA A 205 6.38 -3.64 15.06
CA ALA A 205 5.89 -3.46 16.42
C ALA A 205 6.95 -2.86 17.36
N GLU A 206 8.20 -3.31 17.27
CA GLU A 206 9.32 -2.81 18.06
C GLU A 206 9.62 -1.33 17.79
N ILE A 207 9.57 -0.87 16.53
CA ILE A 207 9.77 0.55 16.23
C ILE A 207 8.62 1.42 16.77
N LEU A 208 7.37 0.96 16.70
CA LEU A 208 6.22 1.67 17.26
C LEU A 208 6.37 1.83 18.78
N VAL A 209 6.71 0.75 19.49
CA VAL A 209 6.97 0.78 20.94
C VAL A 209 8.15 1.68 21.28
N LYS A 210 9.24 1.62 20.51
CA LYS A 210 10.40 2.49 20.70
C LYS A 210 10.02 3.97 20.56
N LYS A 211 9.22 4.33 19.55
CA LYS A 211 8.75 5.70 19.31
C LYS A 211 7.73 6.16 20.36
N GLY A 212 6.86 5.27 20.83
CA GLY A 212 5.87 5.54 21.87
C GLY A 212 6.44 5.92 23.23
N LYS A 213 7.76 5.76 23.45
CA LYS A 213 8.45 6.29 24.64
C LYS A 213 8.50 7.81 24.68
N THR A 214 8.43 8.48 23.51
CA THR A 214 8.61 9.92 23.38
C THR A 214 7.56 10.62 22.52
N LEU A 215 6.87 9.87 21.65
CA LEU A 215 5.86 10.38 20.73
C LEU A 215 4.47 9.86 21.13
N ASP A 216 3.42 10.54 20.67
CA ASP A 216 2.07 9.97 20.77
C ASP A 216 1.92 8.87 19.72
N VAL A 217 1.87 7.62 20.20
CA VAL A 217 1.71 6.44 19.33
C VAL A 217 0.46 5.70 19.74
N GLN A 218 -0.50 5.62 18.83
CA GLN A 218 -1.78 4.96 19.05
C GLN A 218 -2.17 4.04 17.89
N GLY A 219 -2.91 2.99 18.18
CA GLY A 219 -3.31 2.01 17.16
C GLY A 219 -4.71 1.43 17.36
N VAL A 220 -5.32 1.01 16.26
CA VAL A 220 -6.52 0.17 16.24
C VAL A 220 -6.26 -1.10 15.44
N LEU A 221 -6.56 -2.27 16.02
CA LEU A 221 -6.40 -3.57 15.38
C LEU A 221 -7.73 -4.28 15.20
N GLU A 222 -7.85 -5.08 14.14
CA GLU A 222 -9.04 -5.89 13.92
C GLU A 222 -9.24 -6.89 15.08
N ARG A 223 -10.34 -6.74 15.82
CA ARG A 223 -10.74 -7.53 16.99
C ARG A 223 -10.73 -9.02 16.71
N LYS A 224 -11.19 -9.46 15.53
CA LYS A 224 -11.23 -10.89 15.16
C LYS A 224 -9.83 -11.45 14.88
N ARG A 225 -8.80 -10.60 14.78
CA ARG A 225 -7.42 -10.97 14.44
C ARG A 225 -6.46 -10.92 15.63
N ILE A 226 -6.81 -10.21 16.71
CA ILE A 226 -5.90 -10.01 17.87
C ILE A 226 -5.51 -11.31 18.60
N ASN A 227 -6.39 -12.32 18.58
CA ASN A 227 -6.14 -13.62 19.25
C ASN A 227 -5.49 -14.67 18.33
N MET A 228 -5.10 -14.29 17.10
CA MET A 228 -4.42 -15.21 16.18
C MET A 228 -2.95 -15.41 16.59
N ASN A 229 -2.40 -16.57 16.22
CA ASN A 229 -0.99 -16.87 16.46
C ASN A 229 -0.07 -15.78 15.92
N TYR A 230 0.96 -15.45 16.70
CA TYR A 230 1.98 -14.46 16.36
C TYR A 230 1.49 -13.01 16.24
N ASN A 231 0.22 -12.72 16.55
CA ASN A 231 -0.28 -11.36 16.56
C ASN A 231 0.49 -10.50 17.59
N GLN A 232 0.75 -9.23 17.25
CA GLN A 232 1.51 -8.29 18.08
C GLN A 232 0.65 -7.50 19.08
N TYR A 233 -0.67 -7.71 19.13
CA TYR A 233 -1.59 -6.95 19.97
C TYR A 233 -1.19 -6.93 21.45
N ASP A 234 -0.93 -8.10 22.05
CA ASP A 234 -0.55 -8.18 23.46
C ASP A 234 0.78 -7.49 23.74
N TYR A 235 1.74 -7.56 22.81
CA TYR A 235 2.99 -6.83 22.93
C TYR A 235 2.75 -5.32 22.85
N LEU A 236 2.00 -4.85 21.86
CA LEU A 236 1.75 -3.43 21.62
C LEU A 236 0.93 -2.79 22.75
N LYS A 237 -0.20 -3.39 23.14
CA LYS A 237 -1.13 -2.82 24.14
C LYS A 237 -0.50 -2.63 25.53
N ASN A 238 0.54 -3.40 25.83
CA ASN A 238 1.28 -3.31 27.09
C ASN A 238 2.31 -2.16 27.10
N HIS A 239 2.58 -1.53 25.95
CA HIS A 239 3.64 -0.53 25.81
C HIS A 239 3.14 0.80 25.22
N ILE A 240 2.07 0.79 24.43
CA ILE A 240 1.47 1.95 23.77
C ILE A 240 -0.07 1.80 23.74
N LYS A 241 -0.78 2.88 23.42
CA LYS A 241 -2.25 2.87 23.37
C LYS A 241 -2.74 2.12 22.13
N VAL A 242 -3.16 0.87 22.31
CA VAL A 242 -3.70 0.06 21.20
C VAL A 242 -5.01 -0.57 21.58
N TYR A 243 -6.01 -0.37 20.73
CA TYR A 243 -7.38 -0.80 20.94
C TYR A 243 -7.76 -1.87 19.91
N PRO A 244 -8.57 -2.88 20.27
CA PRO A 244 -9.29 -3.64 19.27
C PRO A 244 -10.41 -2.77 18.70
N ASP A 245 -10.75 -2.90 17.42
CA ASP A 245 -11.93 -2.23 16.88
C ASP A 245 -13.23 -2.83 17.43
N ASN A 246 -14.34 -2.11 17.29
CA ASN A 246 -15.67 -2.58 17.65
C ASN A 246 -16.64 -2.63 16.46
N ASN A 247 -16.15 -2.70 15.22
CA ASN A 247 -16.98 -2.95 14.06
C ASN A 247 -17.58 -4.38 14.16
N PRO A 248 -18.89 -4.57 13.99
CA PRO A 248 -19.49 -5.91 13.98
C PRO A 248 -18.99 -6.78 12.80
N ASN A 249 -18.59 -6.14 11.70
CA ASN A 249 -18.03 -6.74 10.50
C ASN A 249 -16.49 -6.75 10.57
N THR A 250 -15.81 -5.89 9.82
CA THR A 250 -14.33 -5.92 9.73
C THR A 250 -13.76 -4.51 9.63
N MET A 251 -12.79 -4.16 10.47
CA MET A 251 -11.86 -3.06 10.24
C MET A 251 -10.70 -3.58 9.36
N HIS A 252 -10.71 -3.22 8.09
CA HIS A 252 -9.83 -3.79 7.08
C HIS A 252 -8.71 -2.82 6.64
N HIS A 253 -8.50 -1.72 7.37
CA HIS A 253 -7.41 -0.79 7.13
C HIS A 253 -6.03 -1.41 7.33
N LYS A 254 -5.06 -0.82 6.64
CA LYS A 254 -3.65 -1.21 6.62
C LYS A 254 -2.84 0.08 6.46
N VAL A 255 -2.91 0.91 7.49
CA VAL A 255 -2.56 2.32 7.43
C VAL A 255 -1.59 2.69 8.55
N PHE A 256 -0.60 3.52 8.22
CA PHE A 256 0.20 4.28 9.17
C PHE A 256 0.08 5.77 8.84
N ILE A 257 -0.15 6.61 9.84
CA ILE A 257 -0.23 8.06 9.73
C ILE A 257 0.89 8.61 10.60
N ILE A 258 1.84 9.32 10.00
CA ILE A 258 3.07 9.78 10.66
C ILE A 258 3.08 11.30 10.67
N ASP A 259 3.19 11.86 11.87
CA ASP A 259 3.26 13.30 12.16
C ASP A 259 2.09 14.14 11.59
N GLU A 260 0.99 13.50 11.19
CA GLU A 260 -0.11 14.10 10.41
C GLU A 260 0.37 14.76 9.09
N GLU A 261 1.47 14.25 8.53
CA GLU A 261 2.05 14.73 7.27
C GLU A 261 2.27 13.61 6.25
N ILE A 262 2.40 12.36 6.70
CA ILE A 262 2.66 11.20 5.84
C ILE A 262 1.62 10.12 6.12
N VAL A 263 1.03 9.57 5.06
CA VAL A 263 0.21 8.36 5.10
C VAL A 263 0.91 7.24 4.38
N ILE A 264 0.96 6.07 4.99
CA ILE A 264 1.29 4.81 4.32
C ILE A 264 0.00 4.01 4.25
N MET A 265 -0.39 3.60 3.05
CA MET A 265 -1.61 2.81 2.81
C MET A 265 -1.37 1.78 1.71
N GLY A 266 -2.34 0.90 1.48
CA GLY A 266 -2.34 -0.04 0.37
C GLY A 266 -2.99 -1.37 0.75
N SER A 267 -2.57 -2.43 0.08
CA SER A 267 -3.10 -3.76 0.32
C SER A 267 -2.35 -4.57 1.39
N MET A 268 -1.11 -4.16 1.69
CA MET A 268 -0.17 -4.90 2.52
C MET A 268 -0.51 -4.85 4.01
N ASN A 269 -0.72 -6.01 4.63
CA ASN A 269 -0.77 -6.12 6.09
C ASN A 269 0.66 -6.10 6.69
N PRO A 270 0.90 -5.50 7.88
CA PRO A 270 2.18 -5.57 8.60
C PRO A 270 2.46 -6.99 9.13
N THR A 271 2.86 -7.87 8.21
CA THR A 271 3.12 -9.30 8.43
C THR A 271 4.30 -9.75 7.55
N GLU A 272 4.95 -10.85 7.93
CA GLU A 272 6.04 -11.43 7.11
C GLU A 272 5.55 -11.82 5.71
N SER A 273 4.34 -12.39 5.61
CA SER A 273 3.79 -12.81 4.30
C SER A 273 3.48 -11.61 3.41
N GLY A 274 2.99 -10.50 3.97
CA GLY A 274 2.75 -9.27 3.22
C GLY A 274 4.02 -8.67 2.59
N ASN A 275 5.19 -8.86 3.21
CA ASN A 275 6.45 -8.34 2.66
C ASN A 275 7.21 -9.34 1.78
N GLN A 276 7.17 -10.64 2.10
CA GLN A 276 8.10 -11.62 1.51
C GLN A 276 7.43 -12.63 0.57
N ARG A 277 6.10 -12.70 0.53
CA ARG A 277 5.38 -13.82 -0.12
C ARG A 277 4.22 -13.36 -1.00
N ASN A 278 3.36 -12.49 -0.49
CA ASN A 278 2.19 -12.02 -1.23
C ASN A 278 2.60 -10.95 -2.24
N ASP A 279 1.89 -10.89 -3.38
CA ASP A 279 1.92 -9.70 -4.22
C ASP A 279 1.03 -8.64 -3.58
N GLU A 280 1.63 -7.54 -3.19
CA GLU A 280 1.00 -6.46 -2.45
C GLU A 280 1.50 -5.11 -2.96
N ASN A 281 0.80 -4.03 -2.65
CA ASN A 281 1.29 -2.68 -2.92
C ASN A 281 1.19 -1.79 -1.69
N ILE A 282 2.09 -0.80 -1.64
CA ILE A 282 1.98 0.35 -0.75
C ILE A 282 2.10 1.66 -1.52
N LEU A 283 1.43 2.68 -1.00
CA LEU A 283 1.64 4.08 -1.30
C LEU A 283 2.15 4.77 -0.05
N ILE A 284 3.18 5.60 -0.20
CA ILE A 284 3.64 6.53 0.84
C ILE A 284 3.38 7.94 0.33
N ILE A 285 2.51 8.66 1.03
CA ILE A 285 1.92 9.90 0.58
C ILE A 285 2.31 10.99 1.58
N GLN A 286 3.20 11.90 1.20
CA GLN A 286 3.52 13.07 2.00
C GLN A 286 2.54 14.19 1.62
N ASN A 287 1.39 14.27 2.28
CA ASN A 287 0.38 15.30 2.05
C ASN A 287 -0.43 15.50 3.34
N LYS A 288 -0.48 16.74 3.84
CA LYS A 288 -1.13 17.07 5.12
C LYS A 288 -2.65 16.92 5.10
N GLU A 289 -3.29 17.25 3.98
CA GLU A 289 -4.74 17.18 3.84
C GLU A 289 -5.18 15.71 3.86
N ILE A 290 -4.53 14.86 3.06
CA ILE A 290 -4.76 13.40 3.07
C ILE A 290 -4.46 12.81 4.44
N ALA A 291 -3.33 13.19 5.08
CA ALA A 291 -3.00 12.72 6.42
C ALA A 291 -4.05 13.13 7.47
N HIS A 292 -4.62 14.32 7.33
CA HIS A 292 -5.72 14.77 8.18
C HIS A 292 -6.99 13.94 7.96
N GLU A 293 -7.38 13.64 6.71
CA GLU A 293 -8.53 12.78 6.40
C GLU A 293 -8.37 11.37 7.00
N PHE A 294 -7.19 10.76 6.85
CA PHE A 294 -6.92 9.46 7.47
C PHE A 294 -6.88 9.52 9.01
N HIS A 295 -6.46 10.64 9.60
CA HIS A 295 -6.50 10.81 11.05
C HIS A 295 -7.95 10.95 11.55
N GLN A 296 -8.80 11.70 10.83
CA GLN A 296 -10.23 11.77 11.12
C GLN A 296 -10.87 10.39 11.06
N GLU A 297 -10.50 9.58 10.07
CA GLU A 297 -10.92 8.18 9.99
C GLU A 297 -10.48 7.37 11.22
N PHE A 298 -9.21 7.48 11.62
CA PHE A 298 -8.70 6.82 12.83
C PHE A 298 -9.47 7.19 14.11
N GLU A 299 -9.93 8.45 14.21
CA GLU A 299 -10.76 8.92 15.33
C GLU A 299 -12.22 8.46 15.24
N ARG A 300 -12.74 8.24 14.02
CA ARG A 300 -14.09 7.71 13.78
C ARG A 300 -14.20 6.23 14.16
N ILE A 301 -13.16 5.42 13.92
CA ILE A 301 -13.20 3.97 14.18
C ILE A 301 -13.58 3.71 15.65
N PRO A 302 -14.63 2.90 15.91
CA PRO A 302 -15.04 2.58 17.26
C PRO A 302 -14.00 1.67 17.95
N LYS A 303 -13.62 2.03 19.18
CA LYS A 303 -12.57 1.40 20.00
C LYS A 303 -13.16 0.76 21.26
#